data_AF-A0A542G525-F1
#
_entry.id   AF-A0A542G525-F1
#
_cell.length_a   1.000
_cell.length_b   1.000
_cell.length_c   1.000
_cell.angle_alpha   90.00
_cell.angle_beta   90.00
_cell.angle_gamma   90.00
#
_symmetry.space_group_name_H-M   'P 1'
#
loop_
_entity.id
_entity.type
_entity.pdbx_description
1 polymer ?
#
loop_
_entity_poly.entity_id
_entity_poly.type
_entity_poly.pdbx_seq_one_letter_code
_entity_poly.pdbx_strand_id
1 'polypeptide(L)'
;MPRLFIWSLVQWGMAYFAVQAVTGCLWWISVFLSPPVRRATLGDLDPLLVAAFDIPLFVMASAAAAAFGRTSFGNIAAVVSAGWTVAVAVALATYATVTTQAGLGVLAMGAAAAGSVAALCVLLLGRIPTEWIIRGPFAFRPARSRRSPEFHMAATFGQLIVFWGFFLGLVPPCLAFLEQRWGLALELPPVAVPAGIAILVLASALGIWSAAVMSTLGDGTPLPSAMPNRLVIAGPYRWIRNPMAVAGITQGAAVGLILQSWLVVGYAVLGSLVWNYAVRPLEEADLSERFGDDFQQYRRTVRCWVPRVPGTRRTA
;
A
#
# COMPACT_ATOMS: atom_id res chain seq x y z
N MET A 1 -20.76 -23.70 -2.55
CA MET A 1 -20.28 -22.96 -3.73
C MET A 1 -18.86 -22.36 -3.56
N PRO A 2 -17.75 -23.13 -3.34
CA PRO A 2 -16.40 -22.54 -3.26
C PRO A 2 -15.54 -22.73 -4.53
N ARG A 3 -15.75 -23.80 -5.30
CA ARG A 3 -14.86 -24.16 -6.42
C ARG A 3 -14.89 -23.10 -7.54
N LEU A 4 -16.07 -22.65 -7.97
CA LEU A 4 -16.23 -21.68 -9.07
C LEU A 4 -15.50 -20.35 -8.82
N PHE A 5 -15.46 -19.87 -7.57
CA PHE A 5 -14.77 -18.63 -7.21
C PHE A 5 -13.24 -18.78 -7.24
N ILE A 6 -12.71 -19.90 -6.73
CA ILE A 6 -11.28 -20.21 -6.76
C ILE A 6 -10.78 -20.33 -8.22
N TRP A 7 -11.58 -20.93 -9.11
CA TRP A 7 -11.26 -21.02 -10.54
C TRP A 7 -11.11 -19.64 -11.18
N SER A 8 -11.92 -18.65 -10.76
CA SER A 8 -11.84 -17.29 -11.27
C SER A 8 -10.58 -16.55 -10.81
N LEU A 9 -10.13 -16.77 -9.56
CA LEU A 9 -8.92 -16.16 -9.01
C LEU A 9 -7.65 -16.69 -9.66
N VAL A 10 -7.52 -18.00 -9.80
CA VAL A 10 -6.36 -18.60 -10.48
C VAL A 10 -6.24 -18.09 -11.92
N GLN A 11 -7.38 -17.89 -12.61
CA GLN A 11 -7.39 -17.27 -13.95
C GLN A 11 -6.84 -15.84 -13.93
N TRP A 12 -7.13 -15.03 -12.92
CA TRP A 12 -6.54 -13.69 -12.78
C TRP A 12 -5.02 -13.73 -12.58
N GLY A 13 -4.51 -14.68 -11.79
CA GLY A 13 -3.07 -14.90 -11.65
C GLY A 13 -2.41 -15.27 -12.98
N MET A 14 -2.99 -16.22 -13.71
CA MET A 14 -2.52 -16.60 -15.05
C MET A 14 -2.60 -15.44 -16.05
N ALA A 15 -3.69 -14.66 -16.03
CA ALA A 15 -3.89 -13.51 -16.89
C ALA A 15 -2.86 -12.41 -16.63
N TYR A 16 -2.51 -12.15 -15.36
CA TYR A 16 -1.43 -11.24 -15.02
C TYR A 16 -0.10 -11.68 -15.65
N PHE A 17 0.29 -12.95 -15.50
CA PHE A 17 1.51 -13.46 -16.11
C PHE A 17 1.48 -13.42 -17.65
N ALA A 18 0.30 -13.56 -18.26
CA ALA A 18 0.14 -13.38 -19.71
C ALA A 18 0.44 -11.94 -20.13
N VAL A 19 -0.17 -10.97 -19.42
CA VAL A 19 0.08 -9.54 -19.64
C VAL A 19 1.54 -9.20 -19.40
N GLN A 20 2.15 -9.74 -18.33
CA GLN A 20 3.56 -9.54 -18.02
C GLN A 20 4.47 -10.07 -19.13
N ALA A 21 4.20 -11.27 -19.65
CA ALA A 21 4.98 -11.85 -20.73
C ALA A 21 4.91 -11.00 -22.01
N VAL A 22 3.71 -10.61 -22.42
CA VAL A 22 3.50 -9.76 -23.61
C VAL A 22 4.16 -8.39 -23.42
N THR A 23 3.96 -7.77 -22.26
CA THR A 23 4.53 -6.45 -21.96
C THR A 23 6.05 -6.49 -21.89
N GLY A 24 6.62 -7.53 -21.26
CA GLY A 24 8.07 -7.74 -21.21
C GLY A 24 8.68 -7.98 -22.60
N CYS A 25 7.99 -8.73 -23.46
CA CYS A 25 8.40 -8.94 -24.84
C CYS A 25 8.39 -7.62 -25.64
N LEU A 26 7.29 -6.86 -25.56
CA LEU A 26 7.17 -5.55 -26.22
C LEU A 26 8.20 -4.54 -25.71
N TRP A 27 8.50 -4.58 -24.40
CA TRP A 27 9.52 -3.73 -23.81
C TRP A 27 10.92 -4.09 -24.32
N TRP A 28 11.28 -5.38 -24.38
CA TRP A 28 12.57 -5.82 -24.94
C TRP A 28 12.73 -5.42 -26.41
N ILE A 29 11.68 -5.58 -27.22
CA ILE A 29 11.65 -5.06 -28.60
C ILE A 29 11.92 -3.54 -28.59
N SER A 30 11.26 -2.80 -27.71
CA SER A 30 11.44 -1.35 -27.59
C SER A 30 12.86 -0.95 -27.15
N VAL A 31 13.50 -1.72 -26.27
CA VAL A 31 14.89 -1.50 -25.83
C VAL A 31 15.87 -1.58 -27.01
N PHE A 32 15.67 -2.52 -27.93
CA PHE A 32 16.53 -2.67 -29.12
C PHE A 32 16.21 -1.66 -30.22
N LEU A 33 14.96 -1.22 -30.33
CA LEU A 33 14.53 -0.27 -31.37
C LEU A 33 14.71 1.22 -30.97
N SER A 34 14.73 1.53 -29.67
CA SER A 34 14.65 2.91 -29.18
C SER A 34 15.74 3.21 -28.14
N PRO A 35 16.80 3.95 -28.53
CA PRO A 35 17.83 4.40 -27.60
C PRO A 35 17.31 5.21 -26.40
N PRO A 36 16.29 6.08 -26.54
CA PRO A 36 15.66 6.75 -25.39
C PRO A 36 15.07 5.76 -24.37
N VAL A 37 14.33 4.75 -24.83
CA VAL A 37 13.74 3.74 -23.94
C VAL A 37 14.86 3.00 -23.21
N ARG A 38 15.86 2.50 -23.94
CA ARG A 38 17.01 1.82 -23.36
C ARG A 38 17.70 2.65 -22.27
N ARG A 39 18.05 3.90 -22.53
CA ARG A 39 18.72 4.75 -21.53
C ARG A 39 17.83 5.02 -20.32
N ALA A 40 16.54 5.23 -20.53
CA ALA A 40 15.62 5.54 -19.45
C ALA A 40 15.32 4.34 -18.53
N THR A 41 15.36 3.10 -19.06
CA THR A 41 15.00 1.89 -18.30
C THR A 41 16.18 0.99 -17.94
N LEU A 42 17.29 1.04 -18.68
CA LEU A 42 18.49 0.23 -18.45
C LEU A 42 19.76 1.06 -18.21
N GLY A 43 19.75 2.37 -18.52
CA GLY A 43 20.95 3.19 -18.42
C GLY A 43 22.02 2.71 -19.40
N ASP A 44 23.23 2.54 -18.89
CA ASP A 44 24.40 2.06 -19.64
C ASP A 44 24.64 0.54 -19.51
N LEU A 45 23.71 -0.21 -18.90
CA LEU A 45 23.79 -1.67 -18.87
C LEU A 45 23.81 -2.25 -20.29
N ASP A 46 24.63 -3.29 -20.50
CA ASP A 46 24.67 -4.02 -21.77
C ASP A 46 23.33 -4.73 -22.01
N PRO A 47 22.53 -4.31 -23.03
CA PRO A 47 21.23 -4.89 -23.28
C PRO A 47 21.29 -6.35 -23.68
N LEU A 48 22.36 -6.79 -24.34
CA LEU A 48 22.50 -8.19 -24.76
C LEU A 48 22.70 -9.10 -23.56
N LEU A 49 23.55 -8.68 -22.62
CA LEU A 49 23.79 -9.44 -21.39
C LEU A 49 22.53 -9.51 -20.53
N VAL A 50 21.85 -8.38 -20.34
CA VAL A 50 20.60 -8.35 -19.56
C VAL A 50 19.52 -9.20 -20.26
N ALA A 51 19.36 -9.10 -21.58
CA ALA A 51 18.39 -9.88 -22.35
C ALA A 51 18.63 -11.39 -22.26
N ALA A 52 19.90 -11.82 -22.23
CA ALA A 52 20.26 -13.23 -22.16
C ALA A 52 19.69 -13.93 -20.90
N PHE A 53 19.56 -13.20 -19.79
CA PHE A 53 18.95 -13.71 -18.56
C PHE A 53 17.47 -13.35 -18.46
N ASP A 54 17.10 -12.13 -18.81
CA ASP A 54 15.77 -11.62 -18.60
C ASP A 54 14.74 -12.24 -19.56
N ILE A 55 15.08 -12.46 -20.83
CA ILE A 55 14.13 -13.09 -21.77
C ILE A 55 13.72 -14.49 -21.29
N PRO A 56 14.63 -15.40 -20.89
CA PRO A 56 14.24 -16.68 -20.33
C PRO A 56 13.52 -16.59 -18.99
N LEU A 57 14.08 -15.84 -18.03
CA LEU A 57 13.64 -15.88 -16.64
C LEU A 57 12.45 -14.96 -16.35
N PHE A 58 12.26 -13.91 -17.14
CA PHE A 58 11.12 -13.00 -17.04
C PHE A 58 10.06 -13.33 -18.10
N VAL A 59 10.39 -13.19 -19.39
CA VAL A 59 9.39 -13.26 -20.47
C VAL A 59 8.88 -14.69 -20.69
N MET A 60 9.78 -15.65 -20.93
CA MET A 60 9.40 -17.04 -21.21
C MET A 60 8.82 -17.71 -19.97
N ALA A 61 9.40 -17.49 -18.79
CA ALA A 61 8.84 -18.01 -17.54
C ALA A 61 7.43 -17.44 -17.25
N SER A 62 7.18 -16.15 -17.50
CA SER A 62 5.84 -15.56 -17.40
C SER A 62 4.87 -16.23 -18.39
N ALA A 63 5.30 -16.43 -19.64
CA ALA A 63 4.47 -17.10 -20.65
C ALA A 63 4.14 -18.55 -20.25
N ALA A 64 5.11 -19.28 -19.70
CA ALA A 64 4.91 -20.63 -19.19
C ALA A 64 3.99 -20.65 -17.96
N ALA A 65 4.13 -19.70 -17.04
CA ALA A 65 3.22 -19.53 -15.90
C ALA A 65 1.78 -19.26 -16.35
N ALA A 66 1.60 -18.44 -17.38
CA ALA A 66 0.31 -18.12 -17.96
C ALA A 66 -0.32 -19.33 -18.68
N ALA A 67 0.45 -20.08 -19.47
CA ALA A 67 -0.04 -21.20 -20.25
C ALA A 67 -0.30 -22.45 -19.39
N PHE A 68 0.54 -22.68 -18.38
CA PHE A 68 0.56 -23.94 -17.62
C PHE A 68 0.29 -23.77 -16.12
N GLY A 69 -0.19 -22.60 -15.65
CA GLY A 69 -0.36 -22.25 -14.23
C GLY A 69 -1.31 -23.14 -13.39
N ARG A 70 -1.91 -24.18 -14.00
CA ARG A 70 -2.68 -25.23 -13.30
C ARG A 70 -1.87 -26.51 -13.07
N THR A 71 -0.61 -26.53 -13.47
CA THR A 71 0.30 -27.67 -13.36
C THR A 71 1.45 -27.35 -12.42
N SER A 72 2.12 -28.38 -11.89
CA SER A 72 3.34 -28.19 -11.10
C SER A 72 4.41 -27.43 -11.87
N PHE A 73 4.53 -27.66 -13.17
CA PHE A 73 5.45 -26.94 -14.05
C PHE A 73 5.14 -25.44 -14.13
N GLY A 74 3.88 -25.07 -14.36
CA GLY A 74 3.48 -23.65 -14.40
C GLY A 74 3.66 -22.93 -13.05
N ASN A 75 3.46 -23.64 -11.93
CA ASN A 75 3.74 -23.09 -10.60
C ASN A 75 5.24 -22.79 -10.42
N ILE A 76 6.12 -23.69 -10.86
CA ILE A 76 7.57 -23.47 -10.83
C ILE A 76 7.94 -22.28 -11.73
N ALA A 77 7.38 -22.19 -12.94
CA ALA A 77 7.60 -21.08 -13.85
C ALA A 77 7.16 -19.73 -13.24
N ALA A 78 6.02 -19.70 -12.53
CA ALA A 78 5.55 -18.52 -11.82
C ALA A 78 6.50 -18.11 -10.68
N VAL A 79 7.02 -19.07 -9.90
CA VAL A 79 8.01 -18.82 -8.84
C VAL A 79 9.30 -18.26 -9.43
N VAL A 80 9.81 -18.86 -10.50
CA VAL A 80 11.02 -18.40 -11.19
C VAL A 80 10.82 -16.98 -11.71
N SER A 81 9.72 -16.73 -12.42
CA SER A 81 9.39 -15.41 -12.96
C SER A 81 9.28 -14.35 -11.87
N ALA A 82 8.49 -14.60 -10.83
CA ALA A 82 8.31 -13.64 -9.74
C ALA A 82 9.60 -13.40 -8.96
N GLY A 83 10.35 -14.46 -8.66
CA GLY A 83 11.65 -14.35 -7.97
C GLY A 83 12.66 -13.55 -8.77
N TRP A 84 12.77 -13.82 -10.07
CA TRP A 84 13.63 -13.06 -10.98
C TRP A 84 13.19 -11.59 -11.09
N THR A 85 11.88 -11.33 -11.23
CA THR A 85 11.32 -9.97 -11.31
C THR A 85 11.68 -9.15 -10.08
N VAL A 86 11.58 -9.74 -8.87
CA VAL A 86 11.99 -9.10 -7.61
C VAL A 86 13.50 -8.86 -7.59
N ALA A 87 14.30 -9.84 -8.00
CA ALA A 87 15.76 -9.69 -8.05
C ALA A 87 16.18 -8.56 -8.99
N VAL A 88 15.60 -8.47 -10.19
CA VAL A 88 15.85 -7.39 -11.15
C VAL A 88 15.39 -6.05 -10.60
N ALA A 89 14.22 -5.97 -9.95
CA ALA A 89 13.75 -4.72 -9.33
C ALA A 89 14.73 -4.20 -8.27
N VAL A 90 15.24 -5.07 -7.40
CA VAL A 90 16.25 -4.72 -6.37
C VAL A 90 17.59 -4.35 -7.01
N ALA A 91 18.04 -5.11 -7.99
CA ALA A 91 19.30 -4.86 -8.70
C ALA A 91 19.27 -3.51 -9.44
N LEU A 92 18.18 -3.22 -10.18
CA LEU A 92 17.99 -1.95 -10.86
C LEU A 92 17.84 -0.79 -9.87
N ALA A 93 17.10 -0.96 -8.77
CA ALA A 93 17.01 0.08 -7.73
C ALA A 93 18.39 0.40 -7.14
N THR A 94 19.20 -0.62 -6.87
CA THR A 94 20.57 -0.46 -6.36
C THR A 94 21.45 0.24 -7.40
N TYR A 95 21.44 -0.25 -8.65
CA TYR A 95 22.16 0.33 -9.77
C TYR A 95 21.80 1.81 -9.96
N ALA A 96 20.50 2.12 -10.09
CA ALA A 96 20.01 3.48 -10.26
C ALA A 96 20.38 4.40 -9.08
N THR A 97 20.35 3.87 -7.85
CA THR A 97 20.76 4.63 -6.67
C THR A 97 22.25 4.98 -6.68
N VAL A 98 23.10 4.13 -7.28
CA VAL A 98 24.55 4.34 -7.37
C VAL A 98 24.91 5.20 -8.59
N THR A 99 24.37 4.88 -9.77
CA THR A 99 24.76 5.46 -11.06
C THR A 99 23.90 6.62 -11.52
N THR A 100 22.76 6.86 -10.87
CA THR A 100 21.74 7.86 -11.27
C THR A 100 21.09 7.64 -12.63
N GLN A 101 21.12 6.39 -13.12
CA GLN A 101 20.55 6.00 -14.40
C GLN A 101 19.36 5.05 -14.21
N ALA A 102 18.65 4.72 -15.30
CA ALA A 102 17.62 3.68 -15.32
C ALA A 102 16.42 3.89 -14.36
N GLY A 103 16.13 5.13 -13.94
CA GLY A 103 15.07 5.42 -12.95
C GLY A 103 13.68 4.91 -13.35
N LEU A 104 13.29 5.06 -14.62
CA LEU A 104 12.01 4.52 -15.09
C LEU A 104 12.00 2.99 -15.04
N GLY A 105 13.15 2.35 -15.20
CA GLY A 105 13.32 0.91 -15.03
C GLY A 105 13.03 0.45 -13.60
N VAL A 106 13.46 1.23 -12.60
CA VAL A 106 13.15 0.96 -11.18
C VAL A 106 11.65 0.95 -10.93
N LEU A 107 10.94 1.96 -11.44
CA LEU A 107 9.48 2.04 -11.27
C LEU A 107 8.75 0.91 -12.00
N ALA A 108 9.12 0.64 -13.25
CA ALA A 108 8.52 -0.42 -14.06
C ALA A 108 8.73 -1.79 -13.41
N MET A 109 9.95 -2.08 -12.96
CA MET A 109 10.27 -3.36 -12.34
C MET A 109 9.72 -3.47 -10.92
N GLY A 110 9.66 -2.38 -10.16
CA GLY A 110 8.98 -2.34 -8.87
C GLY A 110 7.49 -2.68 -8.99
N ALA A 111 6.80 -2.10 -9.98
CA ALA A 111 5.41 -2.41 -10.28
C ALA A 111 5.23 -3.86 -10.74
N ALA A 112 6.08 -4.34 -11.66
CA ALA A 112 6.06 -5.71 -12.14
C ALA A 112 6.35 -6.73 -11.02
N ALA A 113 7.26 -6.41 -10.09
CA ALA A 113 7.58 -7.26 -8.94
C ALA A 113 6.39 -7.36 -7.98
N ALA A 114 5.75 -6.24 -7.64
CA ALA A 114 4.57 -6.24 -6.79
C ALA A 114 3.42 -7.05 -7.42
N GLY A 115 3.15 -6.85 -8.72
CA GLY A 115 2.14 -7.62 -9.44
C GLY A 115 2.49 -9.10 -9.55
N SER A 116 3.75 -9.45 -9.82
CA SER A 116 4.25 -10.82 -9.88
C SER A 116 4.08 -11.56 -8.56
N VAL A 117 4.42 -10.92 -7.44
CA VAL A 117 4.24 -11.50 -6.10
C VAL A 117 2.75 -11.71 -5.81
N ALA A 118 1.90 -10.73 -6.11
CA ALA A 118 0.45 -10.86 -5.93
C ALA A 118 -0.13 -12.00 -6.79
N ALA A 119 0.23 -12.07 -8.07
CA ALA A 119 -0.19 -13.12 -8.99
C ALA A 119 0.32 -14.50 -8.56
N LEU A 120 1.56 -14.59 -8.06
CA LEU A 120 2.12 -15.81 -7.50
C LEU A 120 1.34 -16.29 -6.28
N CYS A 121 1.01 -15.39 -5.34
CA CYS A 121 0.17 -15.73 -4.19
C CYS A 121 -1.19 -16.26 -4.65
N VAL A 122 -1.81 -15.62 -5.65
CA VAL A 122 -3.09 -16.08 -6.19
C VAL A 122 -2.99 -17.45 -6.86
N LEU A 123 -1.92 -17.73 -7.61
CA LEU A 123 -1.69 -19.03 -8.24
C LEU A 123 -1.44 -20.14 -7.21
N LEU A 124 -0.59 -19.89 -6.21
CA LEU A 124 -0.16 -20.92 -5.25
C LEU A 124 -1.15 -21.11 -4.10
N LEU A 125 -1.77 -20.03 -3.62
CA LEU A 125 -2.63 -20.03 -2.42
C LEU A 125 -4.11 -19.88 -2.75
N GLY A 126 -4.47 -19.56 -4.01
CA GLY A 126 -5.83 -19.25 -4.42
C GLY A 126 -6.38 -17.91 -3.89
N ARG A 127 -5.53 -17.11 -3.22
CA ARG A 127 -5.89 -15.82 -2.61
C ARG A 127 -4.65 -14.97 -2.32
N ILE A 128 -4.85 -13.68 -2.08
CA ILE A 128 -3.82 -12.80 -1.52
C ILE A 128 -3.93 -12.90 0.02
N PRO A 129 -2.86 -13.31 0.74
CA PRO A 129 -2.91 -13.51 2.19
C PRO A 129 -2.85 -12.18 2.96
N THR A 130 -3.90 -11.37 2.82
CA THR A 130 -3.98 -10.03 3.45
C THR A 130 -3.94 -10.11 4.98
N GLU A 131 -4.28 -11.25 5.58
CA GLU A 131 -4.17 -11.47 7.02
C GLU A 131 -2.73 -11.38 7.54
N TRP A 132 -1.71 -11.51 6.67
CA TRP A 132 -0.32 -11.34 7.08
C TRP A 132 0.01 -9.89 7.44
N ILE A 133 -0.73 -8.91 6.90
CA ILE A 133 -0.55 -7.48 7.19
C ILE A 133 -0.83 -7.18 8.67
N ILE A 134 -1.80 -7.88 9.25
CA ILE A 134 -2.24 -7.70 10.65
C ILE A 134 -1.58 -8.71 11.59
N ARG A 135 -0.39 -9.23 11.26
CA ARG A 135 0.40 -10.08 12.17
C ARG A 135 1.46 -9.25 12.91
N GLY A 136 1.91 -9.77 14.05
CA GLY A 136 3.02 -9.18 14.81
C GLY A 136 2.66 -7.81 15.42
N PRO A 137 3.43 -6.73 15.14
CA PRO A 137 3.21 -5.41 15.74
C PRO A 137 1.90 -4.75 15.29
N PHE A 138 1.31 -5.19 14.16
CA PHE A 138 0.03 -4.70 13.63
C PHE A 138 -1.16 -5.60 14.01
N ALA A 139 -0.95 -6.57 14.89
CA ALA A 139 -2.02 -7.43 15.35
C ALA A 139 -3.07 -6.65 16.15
N PHE A 140 -4.32 -6.84 15.75
CA PHE A 140 -5.50 -6.34 16.45
C PHE A 140 -5.56 -6.92 17.85
N ARG A 141 -5.35 -6.06 18.85
CA ARG A 141 -5.38 -6.43 20.27
C ARG A 141 -6.21 -5.41 21.05
N PRO A 142 -7.22 -5.86 21.83
CA PRO A 142 -7.94 -4.97 22.74
C PRO A 142 -7.00 -4.31 23.75
N ALA A 143 -7.29 -3.05 24.10
CA ALA A 143 -6.57 -2.37 25.16
C ALA A 143 -6.72 -3.12 26.51
N ARG A 144 -5.59 -3.42 27.18
CA ARG A 144 -5.60 -4.15 28.45
C ARG A 144 -6.16 -3.28 29.58
N SER A 145 -7.27 -3.69 30.17
CA SER A 145 -8.04 -2.97 31.20
C SER A 145 -7.45 -2.96 32.62
N ARG A 146 -6.11 -2.93 32.82
CA ARG A 146 -5.53 -3.19 34.17
C ARG A 146 -4.14 -2.64 34.54
N ARG A 147 -3.63 -1.56 33.92
CA ARG A 147 -2.40 -0.87 34.39
C ARG A 147 -2.63 0.64 34.51
N SER A 148 -1.82 1.31 35.35
CA SER A 148 -1.96 2.73 35.71
C SER A 148 -2.11 3.62 34.47
N PRO A 149 -3.04 4.61 34.46
CA PRO A 149 -3.33 5.46 33.30
C PRO A 149 -2.09 6.15 32.69
N GLU A 150 -1.15 6.55 33.53
CA GLU A 150 0.06 7.28 33.14
C GLU A 150 1.02 6.43 32.27
N PHE A 151 1.16 5.14 32.57
CA PHE A 151 2.02 4.24 31.80
C PHE A 151 1.45 3.95 30.41
N HIS A 152 0.13 3.82 30.29
CA HIS A 152 -0.56 3.63 29.02
C HIS A 152 -0.46 4.87 28.13
N MET A 153 -0.60 6.06 28.70
CA MET A 153 -0.42 7.31 27.95
C MET A 153 1.00 7.43 27.40
N ALA A 154 2.02 7.27 28.24
CA ALA A 154 3.42 7.36 27.80
C ALA A 154 3.78 6.31 26.73
N ALA A 155 3.36 5.06 26.91
CA ALA A 155 3.59 4.00 25.92
C ALA A 155 2.86 4.27 24.59
N THR A 156 1.64 4.78 24.64
CA THR A 156 0.85 5.16 23.46
C THR A 156 1.49 6.33 22.73
N PHE A 157 1.94 7.37 23.45
CA PHE A 157 2.66 8.50 22.87
C PHE A 157 3.97 8.05 22.21
N GLY A 158 4.74 7.19 22.88
CA GLY A 158 5.96 6.62 22.30
C GLY A 158 5.67 5.81 21.03
N GLN A 159 4.64 4.98 21.03
CA GLN A 159 4.25 4.20 19.86
C GLN A 159 3.74 5.09 18.72
N LEU A 160 2.98 6.15 19.02
CA LEU A 160 2.55 7.14 18.02
C LEU A 160 3.75 7.86 17.41
N ILE A 161 4.71 8.31 18.22
CA ILE A 161 5.93 8.97 17.71
C ILE A 161 6.72 8.03 16.82
N VAL A 162 6.92 6.77 17.23
CA VAL A 162 7.66 5.79 16.41
C VAL A 162 6.91 5.48 15.13
N PHE A 163 5.60 5.21 15.20
CA PHE A 163 4.78 4.83 14.05
C PHE A 163 4.67 5.98 13.05
N TRP A 164 4.22 7.17 13.49
CA TRP A 164 4.08 8.33 12.62
C TRP A 164 5.43 8.92 12.23
N GLY A 165 6.42 8.92 13.11
CA GLY A 165 7.79 9.34 12.79
C GLY A 165 8.41 8.47 11.71
N PHE A 166 8.15 7.16 11.72
CA PHE A 166 8.58 6.28 10.63
C PHE A 166 7.85 6.62 9.31
N PHE A 167 6.52 6.62 9.31
CA PHE A 167 5.74 6.75 8.07
C PHE A 167 5.66 8.17 7.49
N LEU A 168 5.82 9.21 8.31
CA LEU A 168 5.80 10.62 7.87
C LEU A 168 7.17 11.30 7.96
N GLY A 169 8.07 10.83 8.81
CA GLY A 169 9.37 11.46 9.05
C GLY A 169 10.56 10.74 8.42
N LEU A 170 10.54 9.41 8.31
CA LEU A 170 11.65 8.64 7.75
C LEU A 170 11.40 8.22 6.30
N VAL A 171 10.28 7.53 6.05
CA VAL A 171 9.97 6.99 4.72
C VAL A 171 9.89 8.10 3.66
N PRO A 172 9.20 9.23 3.87
CA PRO A 172 9.05 10.23 2.82
C PRO A 172 10.37 10.91 2.40
N PRO A 173 11.25 11.37 3.31
CA PRO A 173 12.56 11.88 2.90
C PRO A 173 13.43 10.84 2.20
N CYS A 174 13.38 9.57 2.62
CA CYS A 174 14.08 8.49 1.92
C CYS A 174 13.56 8.31 0.47
N LEU A 175 12.24 8.33 0.27
CA LEU A 175 11.65 8.24 -1.06
C LEU A 175 11.97 9.47 -1.92
N ALA A 176 11.91 10.68 -1.36
CA ALA A 176 12.28 11.90 -2.07
C ALA A 176 13.77 11.90 -2.47
N PHE A 177 14.65 11.40 -1.60
CA PHE A 177 16.06 11.20 -1.91
C PHE A 177 16.24 10.20 -3.06
N LEU A 178 15.54 9.06 -3.02
CA LEU A 178 15.60 8.07 -4.10
C LEU A 178 15.02 8.62 -5.40
N GLU A 179 13.94 9.39 -5.36
CA GLU A 179 13.36 10.07 -6.53
C GLU A 179 14.40 10.94 -7.26
N GLN A 180 15.16 11.73 -6.50
CA GLN A 180 16.24 12.56 -7.02
C GLN A 180 17.39 11.69 -7.57
N ARG A 181 17.83 10.67 -6.82
CA ARG A 181 18.89 9.76 -7.27
C ARG A 181 18.51 9.01 -8.54
N TRP A 182 17.25 8.63 -8.70
CA TRP A 182 16.77 7.92 -9.88
C TRP A 182 16.49 8.84 -11.07
N GLY A 183 16.67 10.17 -10.94
CA GLY A 183 16.41 11.11 -12.02
C GLY A 183 14.92 11.20 -12.38
N LEU A 184 14.04 10.96 -11.40
CA LEU A 184 12.58 10.95 -11.56
C LEU A 184 11.92 12.21 -11.01
N ALA A 185 12.71 13.15 -10.47
CA ALA A 185 12.20 14.36 -9.86
C ALA A 185 11.40 15.18 -10.88
N LEU A 186 10.17 15.53 -10.51
CA LEU A 186 9.31 16.42 -11.28
C LEU A 186 9.13 17.71 -10.50
N GLU A 187 9.29 18.85 -11.18
CA GLU A 187 9.00 20.14 -10.58
C GLU A 187 7.48 20.28 -10.38
N LEU A 188 7.05 20.31 -9.11
CA LEU A 188 5.66 20.62 -8.79
C LEU A 188 5.45 22.14 -8.82
N PRO A 189 4.21 22.61 -9.01
CA PRO A 189 3.91 24.04 -8.99
C PRO A 189 4.35 24.69 -7.66
N PRO A 190 4.83 25.94 -7.65
CA PRO A 190 5.28 26.62 -6.41
C PRO A 190 4.22 26.67 -5.30
N VAL A 191 2.93 26.61 -5.65
CA VAL A 191 1.82 26.56 -4.69
C VAL A 191 1.74 25.22 -3.92
N ALA A 192 2.42 24.17 -4.38
CA ALA A 192 2.37 22.85 -3.77
C ALA A 192 2.91 22.85 -2.34
N VAL A 193 4.01 23.56 -2.04
CA VAL A 193 4.55 23.65 -0.67
C VAL A 193 3.57 24.31 0.30
N PRO A 194 3.07 25.55 0.08
CA PRO A 194 2.12 26.17 0.99
C PRO A 194 0.79 25.42 1.07
N ALA A 195 0.30 24.84 -0.04
CA ALA A 195 -0.87 23.96 -0.02
C ALA A 195 -0.62 22.71 0.83
N GLY A 196 0.54 22.07 0.69
CA GLY A 196 0.97 20.92 1.48
C GLY A 196 1.01 21.25 2.97
N ILE A 197 1.57 22.40 3.37
CA ILE A 197 1.58 22.85 4.77
C ILE A 197 0.15 23.03 5.29
N ALA A 198 -0.71 23.73 4.55
CA ALA A 198 -2.10 23.94 4.95
C ALA A 198 -2.86 22.62 5.11
N ILE A 199 -2.72 21.70 4.14
CA ILE A 199 -3.34 20.37 4.17
C ILE A 199 -2.80 19.56 5.35
N LEU A 200 -1.49 19.59 5.61
CA LEU A 200 -0.86 18.88 6.73
C LEU A 200 -1.41 19.36 8.07
N VAL A 201 -1.58 20.67 8.26
CA VAL A 201 -2.15 21.24 9.48
C VAL A 201 -3.60 20.78 9.67
N LEU A 202 -4.44 20.88 8.63
CA LEU A 202 -5.84 20.45 8.70
C LEU A 202 -5.99 18.95 8.94
N ALA A 203 -5.18 18.12 8.26
CA ALA A 203 -5.19 16.68 8.44
C ALA A 203 -4.68 16.28 9.83
N SER A 204 -3.68 16.97 10.36
CA SER A 204 -3.17 16.76 11.72
C SER A 204 -4.22 17.15 12.77
N ALA A 205 -4.94 18.26 12.57
CA ALA A 205 -6.05 18.65 13.44
C ALA A 205 -7.16 17.57 13.47
N LEU A 206 -7.52 17.03 12.30
CA LEU A 206 -8.48 15.91 12.20
C LEU A 206 -7.95 14.65 12.91
N GLY A 207 -6.68 14.31 12.72
CA GLY A 207 -6.04 13.15 13.35
C GLY A 207 -6.00 13.27 14.87
N ILE A 208 -5.58 14.42 15.40
CA ILE A 208 -5.54 14.71 16.84
C ILE A 208 -6.96 14.66 17.43
N TRP A 209 -7.95 15.28 16.78
CA TRP A 209 -9.33 15.23 17.25
C TRP A 209 -9.85 13.80 17.29
N SER A 210 -9.58 13.01 16.24
CA SER A 210 -10.00 11.61 16.17
C SER A 210 -9.33 10.75 17.25
N ALA A 211 -8.03 10.96 17.51
CA ALA A 211 -7.30 10.26 18.55
C ALA A 211 -7.80 10.63 19.94
N ALA A 212 -8.07 11.92 20.21
CA ALA A 212 -8.61 12.39 21.47
C ALA A 212 -9.99 11.77 21.77
N VAL A 213 -10.90 11.79 20.79
CA VAL A 213 -12.24 11.18 20.91
C VAL A 213 -12.14 9.66 21.10
N MET A 214 -11.24 8.99 20.38
CA MET A 214 -11.02 7.55 20.53
C MET A 214 -10.49 7.19 21.93
N SER A 215 -9.51 7.96 22.43
CA SER A 215 -8.92 7.77 23.76
C SER A 215 -9.92 8.01 24.89
N THR A 216 -10.71 9.08 24.77
CA THR A 216 -11.64 9.49 25.83
C THR A 216 -12.93 8.66 25.89
N LEU A 217 -13.48 8.26 24.74
CA LEU A 217 -14.77 7.56 24.67
C LEU A 217 -14.65 6.06 24.39
N GLY A 218 -13.54 5.64 23.79
CA GLY A 218 -13.31 4.26 23.36
C GLY A 218 -12.61 3.38 24.40
N ASP A 219 -12.03 3.96 25.45
CA ASP A 219 -11.22 3.25 26.47
C ASP A 219 -10.10 2.40 25.83
N GLY A 220 -9.38 3.01 24.90
CA GLY A 220 -8.27 2.43 24.14
C GLY A 220 -7.67 3.45 23.19
N THR A 221 -6.79 3.00 22.29
CA THR A 221 -6.02 3.88 21.40
C THR A 221 -6.39 3.63 19.95
N PRO A 222 -6.02 4.54 19.04
CA PRO A 222 -6.24 4.31 17.61
C PRO A 222 -5.25 3.32 16.97
N LEU A 223 -4.29 2.79 17.73
CA LEU A 223 -3.31 1.84 17.21
C LEU A 223 -3.88 0.41 17.21
N PRO A 224 -3.62 -0.40 16.16
CA PRO A 224 -4.05 -1.80 16.07
C PRO A 224 -3.73 -2.63 17.33
N SER A 225 -2.59 -2.35 17.97
CA SER A 225 -2.08 -3.09 19.13
C SER A 225 -2.78 -2.76 20.45
N ALA A 226 -3.64 -1.75 20.49
CA ALA A 226 -4.39 -1.35 21.69
C ALA A 226 -5.72 -0.71 21.29
N MET A 227 -6.59 -1.48 20.63
CA MET A 227 -7.88 -1.02 20.09
C MET A 227 -8.87 -0.60 21.19
N PRO A 228 -9.81 0.32 20.88
CA PRO A 228 -10.87 0.73 21.80
C PRO A 228 -11.75 -0.44 22.23
N ASN A 229 -12.13 -0.47 23.51
CA ASN A 229 -13.05 -1.44 24.09
C ASN A 229 -14.53 -1.12 23.78
N ARG A 230 -14.83 0.12 23.37
CA ARG A 230 -16.18 0.58 23.01
C ARG A 230 -16.24 1.10 21.58
N LEU A 231 -17.39 0.93 20.92
CA LEU A 231 -17.61 1.49 19.60
C LEU A 231 -17.74 3.02 19.69
N VAL A 232 -16.82 3.74 19.06
CA VAL A 232 -16.79 5.21 19.06
C VAL A 232 -17.49 5.76 17.82
N ILE A 233 -18.63 6.43 18.03
CA ILE A 233 -19.46 7.05 16.97
C ILE A 233 -19.59 8.58 17.11
N ALA A 234 -18.80 9.20 18.00
CA ALA A 234 -18.84 10.63 18.31
C ALA A 234 -17.68 11.39 17.67
N GLY A 235 -17.69 12.73 17.75
CA GLY A 235 -16.64 13.57 17.16
C GLY A 235 -16.52 13.36 15.64
N PRO A 236 -15.31 13.21 15.08
CA PRO A 236 -15.10 12.96 13.65
C PRO A 236 -15.83 11.71 13.13
N TYR A 237 -15.96 10.69 13.98
CA TYR A 237 -16.59 9.41 13.66
C TYR A 237 -18.08 9.54 13.31
N ARG A 238 -18.75 10.65 13.66
CA ARG A 238 -20.14 10.89 13.27
C ARG A 238 -20.33 11.17 11.78
N TRP A 239 -19.28 11.65 11.10
CA TRP A 239 -19.35 12.03 9.69
C TRP A 239 -18.70 11.01 8.77
N ILE A 240 -17.64 10.36 9.25
CA ILE A 240 -16.84 9.42 8.47
C ILE A 240 -16.37 8.29 9.38
N ARG A 241 -16.37 7.04 8.88
CA ARG A 241 -16.08 5.89 9.75
C ARG A 241 -14.61 5.77 10.15
N ASN A 242 -13.70 6.17 9.27
CA ASN A 242 -12.27 6.03 9.47
C ASN A 242 -11.54 7.38 9.29
N PRO A 243 -11.85 8.39 10.14
CA PRO A 243 -11.26 9.73 10.04
C PRO A 243 -9.75 9.71 10.24
N MET A 244 -9.21 8.73 10.97
CA MET A 244 -7.76 8.58 11.16
C MET A 244 -7.03 8.04 9.94
N ALA A 245 -7.64 7.10 9.21
CA ALA A 245 -7.08 6.67 7.93
C ALA A 245 -7.07 7.84 6.94
N VAL A 246 -8.15 8.62 6.89
CA VAL A 246 -8.20 9.85 6.08
C VAL A 246 -7.12 10.84 6.49
N ALA A 247 -6.98 11.12 7.79
CA ALA A 247 -5.92 12.00 8.29
C ALA A 247 -4.54 11.50 7.86
N GLY A 248 -4.20 10.23 8.12
CA GLY A 248 -2.88 9.69 7.81
C GLY A 248 -2.52 9.70 6.33
N ILE A 249 -3.44 9.29 5.47
CA ILE A 249 -3.25 9.30 4.01
C ILE A 249 -3.08 10.73 3.51
N THR A 250 -3.90 11.66 4.02
CA THR A 250 -3.84 13.07 3.65
C THR A 250 -2.54 13.72 4.14
N GLN A 251 -2.06 13.37 5.34
CA GLN A 251 -0.76 13.80 5.85
C GLN A 251 0.38 13.29 4.98
N GLY A 252 0.36 12.01 4.57
CA GLY A 252 1.37 11.45 3.65
C GLY A 252 1.43 12.19 2.31
N ALA A 253 0.25 12.46 1.70
CA ALA A 253 0.18 13.23 0.47
C ALA A 253 0.67 14.68 0.67
N ALA A 254 0.32 15.32 1.78
CA ALA A 254 0.77 16.65 2.12
C ALA A 254 2.29 16.74 2.31
N VAL A 255 2.90 15.74 2.96
CA VAL A 255 4.36 15.62 3.06
C VAL A 255 4.99 15.49 1.68
N GLY A 256 4.38 14.73 0.75
CA GLY A 256 4.85 14.66 -0.63
C GLY A 256 4.82 16.00 -1.36
N LEU A 257 3.78 16.80 -1.17
CA LEU A 257 3.70 18.17 -1.70
C LEU A 257 4.79 19.08 -1.09
N ILE A 258 5.04 18.98 0.22
CA ILE A 258 6.07 19.77 0.90
C ILE A 258 7.47 19.39 0.40
N LEU A 259 7.73 18.09 0.22
CA LEU A 259 9.00 17.57 -0.27
C LEU A 259 9.17 17.70 -1.80
N GLN A 260 8.15 18.21 -2.50
CA GLN A 260 8.13 18.29 -3.97
C GLN A 260 8.37 16.91 -4.63
N SER A 261 7.86 15.84 -4.03
CA SER A 261 8.09 14.47 -4.47
C SER A 261 6.77 13.79 -4.85
N TRP A 262 6.62 13.49 -6.13
CA TRP A 262 5.45 12.78 -6.62
C TRP A 262 5.47 11.29 -6.23
N LEU A 263 6.64 10.69 -5.99
CA LEU A 263 6.74 9.33 -5.44
C LEU A 263 6.19 9.25 -4.03
N VAL A 264 6.39 10.27 -3.20
CA VAL A 264 5.78 10.32 -1.86
C VAL A 264 4.26 10.47 -1.94
N VAL A 265 3.75 11.29 -2.88
CA VAL A 265 2.31 11.38 -3.14
C VAL A 265 1.76 10.04 -3.63
N GLY A 266 2.45 9.39 -4.58
CA GLY A 266 2.12 8.06 -5.08
C GLY A 266 2.13 7.00 -3.99
N TYR A 267 3.11 7.05 -3.09
CA TYR A 267 3.18 6.21 -1.89
C TYR A 267 1.94 6.36 -1.00
N ALA A 268 1.49 7.60 -0.74
CA ALA A 268 0.28 7.83 0.03
C ALA A 268 -0.98 7.30 -0.67
N VAL A 269 -1.09 7.48 -1.99
CA VAL A 269 -2.20 6.94 -2.80
C VAL A 269 -2.19 5.41 -2.80
N LEU A 270 -1.04 4.78 -3.04
CA LEU A 270 -0.91 3.32 -2.98
C LEU A 270 -1.23 2.78 -1.58
N GLY A 271 -0.74 3.44 -0.53
CA GLY A 271 -1.08 3.13 0.85
C GLY A 271 -2.59 3.21 1.11
N SER A 272 -3.29 4.20 0.53
CA SER A 272 -4.74 4.32 0.63
C SER A 272 -5.49 3.15 -0.02
N LEU A 273 -4.99 2.65 -1.15
CA LEU A 273 -5.57 1.50 -1.85
C LEU A 273 -5.34 0.23 -1.05
N VAL A 274 -4.12 0.01 -0.57
CA VAL A 274 -3.78 -1.13 0.31
C VAL A 274 -4.65 -1.11 1.56
N TRP A 275 -4.77 0.04 2.23
CA TRP A 275 -5.63 0.15 3.39
C TRP A 275 -7.10 -0.12 3.04
N ASN A 276 -7.63 0.45 1.95
CA ASN A 276 -9.04 0.27 1.58
C ASN A 276 -9.42 -1.17 1.21
N TYR A 277 -8.53 -1.88 0.51
CA TYR A 277 -8.83 -3.21 -0.04
C TYR A 277 -8.30 -4.36 0.80
N ALA A 278 -7.28 -4.15 1.64
CA ALA A 278 -6.70 -5.21 2.47
C ALA A 278 -6.95 -5.00 3.97
N VAL A 279 -6.70 -3.80 4.50
CA VAL A 279 -6.77 -3.55 5.95
C VAL A 279 -8.21 -3.30 6.41
N ARG A 280 -8.93 -2.39 5.74
CA ARG A 280 -10.30 -2.02 6.07
C ARG A 280 -11.26 -3.21 6.15
N PRO A 281 -11.26 -4.20 5.22
CA PRO A 281 -12.14 -5.36 5.34
C PRO A 281 -11.87 -6.18 6.61
N LEU A 282 -10.61 -6.28 7.03
CA LEU A 282 -10.22 -6.97 8.26
C LEU A 282 -10.65 -6.17 9.49
N GLU A 283 -10.45 -4.84 9.48
CA GLU A 283 -10.93 -3.94 10.55
C GLU A 283 -12.46 -3.98 10.68
N GLU A 284 -13.20 -3.89 9.58
CA GLU A 284 -14.67 -3.95 9.60
C GLU A 284 -15.19 -5.33 10.04
N ALA A 285 -14.46 -6.41 9.73
CA ALA A 285 -14.80 -7.75 10.20
C ALA A 285 -14.60 -7.88 11.71
N ASP A 286 -13.46 -7.42 12.26
CA ASP A 286 -13.21 -7.39 13.71
C ASP A 286 -14.27 -6.55 14.45
N LEU A 287 -14.59 -5.37 13.94
CA LEU A 287 -15.62 -4.51 14.51
C LEU A 287 -17.00 -5.17 14.48
N SER A 288 -17.33 -5.89 13.39
CA SER A 288 -18.59 -6.62 13.30
C SER A 288 -18.66 -7.81 14.25
N GLU A 289 -17.55 -8.51 14.49
CA GLU A 289 -17.48 -9.62 15.44
C GLU A 289 -17.64 -9.13 16.88
N ARG A 290 -17.01 -8.01 17.21
CA ARG A 290 -16.99 -7.47 18.59
C ARG A 290 -18.23 -6.69 18.97
N PHE A 291 -18.79 -5.92 18.05
CA PHE A 291 -19.90 -4.99 18.33
C PHE A 291 -21.21 -5.34 17.63
N GLY A 292 -21.23 -6.39 16.79
CA GLY A 292 -22.46 -6.93 16.20
C GLY A 292 -23.34 -5.88 15.50
N ASP A 293 -24.61 -5.85 15.90
CA ASP A 293 -25.65 -5.02 15.28
C ASP A 293 -25.40 -3.51 15.42
N ASP A 294 -24.78 -3.06 16.50
CA ASP A 294 -24.44 -1.64 16.73
C ASP A 294 -23.50 -1.14 15.63
N PHE A 295 -22.48 -1.94 15.29
CA PHE A 295 -21.56 -1.62 14.21
C PHE A 295 -22.26 -1.68 12.85
N GLN A 296 -23.15 -2.64 12.61
CA GLN A 296 -23.90 -2.69 11.35
C GLN A 296 -24.83 -1.48 11.17
N GLN A 297 -25.50 -1.02 12.23
CA GLN A 297 -26.32 0.18 12.20
C GLN A 297 -25.47 1.43 11.93
N TYR A 298 -24.33 1.55 12.59
CA TYR A 298 -23.36 2.62 12.35
C TYR A 298 -22.86 2.60 10.89
N ARG A 299 -22.48 1.42 10.37
CA ARG A 299 -22.00 1.23 8.99
C ARG A 299 -23.01 1.63 7.93
N ARG A 300 -24.30 1.40 8.17
CA ARG A 300 -25.40 1.84 7.27
C ARG A 300 -25.58 3.35 7.27
N THR A 301 -25.28 4.00 8.39
CA THR A 301 -25.53 5.43 8.58
C THR A 301 -24.34 6.28 8.10
N VAL A 302 -23.12 5.85 8.39
CA VAL A 302 -21.89 6.62 8.15
C VAL A 302 -21.03 5.95 7.06
N ARG A 303 -20.53 6.75 6.10
CA ARG A 303 -19.69 6.24 5.00
C ARG A 303 -18.23 6.13 5.43
N CYS A 304 -17.45 5.30 4.74
CA CYS A 304 -16.05 5.09 5.07
C CYS A 304 -15.16 6.31 4.73
N TRP A 305 -15.39 6.92 3.57
CA TRP A 305 -14.49 7.94 2.99
C TRP A 305 -15.12 9.32 2.84
N VAL A 306 -16.43 9.37 2.60
CA VAL A 306 -17.12 10.62 2.27
C VAL A 306 -17.90 11.09 3.50
N PRO A 307 -17.65 12.31 4.00
CA PRO A 307 -18.41 12.86 5.10
C PRO A 307 -19.91 12.83 4.80
N ARG A 308 -20.71 12.33 5.75
CA ARG A 308 -22.17 12.43 5.70
C ARG A 308 -22.63 13.26 6.88
N VAL A 309 -23.42 14.30 6.62
CA VAL A 309 -24.12 15.02 7.68
C VAL A 309 -25.14 14.04 8.28
N PRO A 310 -25.13 13.77 9.60
CA PRO A 310 -26.13 12.94 10.22
C PRO A 310 -27.51 13.52 9.94
N GLY A 311 -28.38 12.76 9.27
CA GLY A 311 -29.78 13.14 9.15
C GLY A 311 -30.39 13.16 10.54
N THR A 312 -31.03 14.25 10.92
CA THR A 312 -31.90 14.29 12.11
C THR A 312 -32.89 13.15 11.98
N ARG A 313 -32.78 12.10 12.81
CA ARG A 313 -33.85 11.11 12.92
C ARG A 313 -35.05 11.85 13.48
N ARG A 314 -36.10 12.02 12.66
CA ARG A 314 -37.46 12.26 13.18
C ARG A 314 -37.79 11.04 14.02
N THR A 315 -37.81 11.21 15.33
CA THR A 315 -38.50 10.31 16.25
C THR A 315 -39.97 10.27 15.81
N ALA A 316 -40.44 9.09 15.43
CA ALA A 316 -41.87 8.77 15.37
C ALA A 316 -42.18 7.89 16.57
#